data_AF-A0A9E3R300-F1
#
_entry.id   AF-A0A9E3R300-F1
#
_cell.length_a   1.000
_cell.length_b   1.000
_cell.length_c   1.000
_cell.angle_alpha   90.00
_cell.angle_beta   90.00
_cell.angle_gamma   90.00
#
_symmetry.space_group_name_H-M   'P 1'
#
loop_
_entity.id
_entity.type
_entity.pdbx_description
1 polymer ?
#
loop_
_entity_poly.entity_id
_entity_poly.type
_entity_poly.pdbx_seq_one_letter_code
_entity_poly.pdbx_strand_id
1 'polypeptide(L)'
;AKAEPPKAPEAAPPAPAPEPKPAPAMAVPDAPKPAAAPAPAPAPAPVAAPAPAPAPAAAAKPAEAPKPAAPKAPAVPVAEGHLNLRASDTADVFVDGRKVGASPIAGFKVKAGKHRVRFDCFDSAGEAKPGPVQTVEVEADGNVDVPYDCPVAE
;
A
#
# COMPACT_ATOMS: atom_id res chain seq x y z
N ALA A 1 36.28 -41.36 -82.17
CA ALA A 1 37.30 -40.54 -81.49
C ALA A 1 36.76 -40.21 -80.09
N LYS A 2 37.50 -40.58 -79.04
CA LYS A 2 37.22 -40.19 -77.66
C LYS A 2 37.46 -38.69 -77.52
N ALA A 3 36.51 -37.96 -76.95
CA ALA A 3 36.73 -36.59 -76.50
C ALA A 3 36.49 -36.57 -74.99
N GLU A 4 37.58 -36.45 -74.23
CA GLU A 4 37.60 -36.22 -72.79
C GLU A 4 37.08 -34.81 -72.50
N PRO A 5 36.23 -34.59 -71.49
CA PRO A 5 35.93 -33.25 -71.01
C PRO A 5 37.13 -32.67 -70.24
N PRO A 6 37.39 -31.35 -70.36
CA PRO A 6 38.56 -30.71 -69.80
C PRO A 6 38.52 -30.59 -68.27
N LYS A 7 39.70 -30.80 -67.69
CA LYS A 7 40.08 -30.62 -66.29
C LYS A 7 39.65 -29.25 -65.75
N ALA A 8 38.82 -29.25 -64.71
CA ALA A 8 38.45 -28.05 -63.97
C ALA A 8 39.69 -27.39 -63.33
N PRO A 9 39.77 -26.04 -63.28
CA PRO A 9 40.85 -25.36 -62.58
C PRO A 9 40.70 -25.54 -61.06
N GLU A 10 41.81 -25.91 -60.45
CA GLU A 10 42.06 -26.03 -59.02
C GLU A 10 41.71 -24.71 -58.31
N ALA A 11 40.83 -24.77 -57.32
CA ALA A 11 40.43 -23.63 -56.52
C ALA A 11 41.64 -23.12 -55.72
N ALA A 12 41.98 -21.83 -55.89
CA ALA A 12 42.98 -21.15 -55.07
C ALA A 12 42.63 -21.27 -53.57
N PRO A 13 43.63 -21.42 -52.68
CA PRO A 13 43.36 -21.47 -51.24
C PRO A 13 42.76 -20.14 -50.76
N PRO A 14 41.85 -20.17 -49.77
CA PRO A 14 41.28 -18.96 -49.21
C PRO A 14 42.38 -18.10 -48.55
N ALA A 15 42.29 -16.79 -48.74
CA ALA A 15 43.16 -15.83 -48.07
C ALA A 15 43.07 -15.96 -46.54
N PRO A 16 44.17 -15.73 -45.79
CA PRO A 16 44.14 -15.78 -44.34
C PRO A 16 43.21 -14.71 -43.77
N ALA A 17 42.40 -15.11 -42.79
CA ALA A 17 41.50 -14.22 -42.06
C ALA A 17 42.30 -13.10 -41.34
N PRO A 18 41.75 -11.88 -41.23
CA PRO A 18 42.40 -10.81 -40.50
C PRO A 18 42.48 -11.13 -39.00
N GLU A 19 43.64 -10.86 -38.41
CA GLU A 19 43.92 -11.04 -36.98
C GLU A 19 42.95 -10.21 -36.10
N PRO A 20 42.56 -10.71 -34.91
CA PRO A 20 41.67 -9.98 -34.02
C PRO A 20 42.38 -8.74 -33.46
N LYS A 21 41.75 -7.58 -33.67
CA LYS A 21 42.13 -6.29 -33.08
C LYS A 21 42.16 -6.42 -31.54
N PRO A 22 43.17 -5.86 -30.83
CA PRO A 22 43.19 -5.87 -29.37
C PRO A 22 41.93 -5.21 -28.80
N ALA A 23 41.24 -5.92 -27.91
CA ALA A 23 40.13 -5.36 -27.14
C ALA A 23 40.68 -4.23 -26.23
N PRO A 24 39.96 -3.09 -26.10
CA PRO A 24 40.35 -2.05 -25.17
C PRO A 24 40.36 -2.60 -23.74
N ALA A 25 41.47 -2.34 -23.04
CA ALA A 25 41.62 -2.66 -21.63
C ALA A 25 40.49 -2.03 -20.83
N MET A 26 39.88 -2.83 -19.97
CA MET A 26 38.80 -2.45 -19.06
C MET A 26 39.21 -1.23 -18.23
N ALA A 27 38.44 -0.15 -18.35
CA ALA A 27 38.47 0.91 -17.35
C ALA A 27 37.91 0.32 -16.04
N VAL A 28 38.76 0.19 -15.03
CA VAL A 28 38.31 -0.08 -13.66
C VAL A 28 37.44 1.09 -13.19
N PRO A 29 36.19 0.86 -12.78
CA PRO A 29 35.38 1.92 -12.19
C PRO A 29 36.01 2.36 -10.87
N ASP A 30 36.08 3.67 -10.70
CA ASP A 30 36.52 4.36 -9.48
C ASP A 30 35.73 3.83 -8.28
N ALA A 31 36.43 3.34 -7.26
CA ALA A 31 35.82 2.81 -6.05
C ALA A 31 34.99 3.91 -5.36
N PRO A 32 33.75 3.63 -4.90
CA PRO A 32 32.93 4.64 -4.26
C PRO A 32 33.61 5.11 -2.96
N LYS A 33 33.81 6.43 -2.86
CA LYS A 33 34.19 7.13 -1.63
C LYS A 33 33.29 6.67 -0.48
N PRO A 34 33.84 6.27 0.68
CA PRO A 34 33.04 5.87 1.83
C PRO A 34 32.03 6.96 2.17
N ALA A 35 30.74 6.62 2.09
CA ALA A 35 29.66 7.49 2.53
C ALA A 35 29.89 7.82 4.02
N ALA A 36 29.86 9.10 4.35
CA ALA A 36 29.91 9.54 5.74
C ALA A 36 28.82 8.82 6.53
N ALA A 37 29.17 8.26 7.69
CA ALA A 37 28.20 7.65 8.59
C ALA A 37 27.08 8.67 8.88
N PRO A 38 25.80 8.25 8.87
CA PRO A 38 24.71 9.15 9.19
C PRO A 38 24.91 9.70 10.60
N ALA A 39 24.74 11.01 10.76
CA ALA A 39 24.72 11.64 12.08
C ALA A 39 23.66 10.92 12.96
N PRO A 40 23.93 10.70 14.26
CA PRO A 40 22.95 10.09 15.14
C PRO A 40 21.64 10.90 15.10
N ALA A 41 20.52 10.21 14.91
CA ALA A 41 19.20 10.82 14.95
C ALA A 41 19.02 11.62 16.24
N PRO A 42 18.36 12.80 16.20
CA PRO A 42 18.06 13.54 17.42
C PRO A 42 17.28 12.65 18.38
N ALA A 43 17.69 12.63 19.65
CA ALA A 43 16.97 11.92 20.70
C ALA A 43 15.50 12.36 20.70
N PRO A 44 14.54 11.43 20.88
CA PRO A 44 13.13 11.77 20.93
C PRO A 44 12.90 12.81 22.02
N ALA A 45 12.19 13.89 21.67
CA ALA A 45 11.76 14.89 22.64
C ALA A 45 10.99 14.19 23.78
N PRO A 46 11.16 14.63 25.04
CA PRO A 46 10.43 14.06 26.16
C PRO A 46 8.94 14.18 25.89
N VAL A 47 8.26 13.03 25.84
CA VAL A 47 6.80 12.97 25.77
C VAL A 47 6.27 13.71 27.00
N ALA A 48 5.48 14.75 26.77
CA ALA A 48 4.82 15.47 27.85
C ALA A 48 4.08 14.47 28.74
N ALA A 49 4.35 14.51 30.05
CA ALA A 49 3.67 13.69 31.02
C ALA A 49 2.15 13.84 30.86
N PRO A 50 1.37 12.75 30.93
CA PRO A 50 -0.08 12.85 30.86
C PRO A 50 -0.58 13.76 31.99
N ALA A 51 -1.44 14.71 31.63
CA ALA A 51 -2.10 15.59 32.60
C ALA A 51 -2.79 14.73 33.68
N PRO A 52 -2.78 15.18 34.96
CA PRO A 52 -3.40 14.43 36.04
C PRO A 52 -4.87 14.21 35.75
N ALA A 53 -5.32 12.98 35.93
CA ALA A 53 -6.72 12.61 35.82
C ALA A 53 -7.57 13.51 36.75
N PRO A 54 -8.73 14.03 36.29
CA PRO A 54 -9.61 14.78 37.15
C PRO A 54 -10.04 13.90 38.33
N ALA A 55 -9.93 14.44 39.53
CA ALA A 55 -10.32 13.81 40.78
C ALA A 55 -11.79 13.34 40.72
N PRO A 56 -12.13 12.20 41.35
CA PRO A 56 -13.51 11.73 41.43
C PRO A 56 -14.33 12.75 42.23
N ALA A 57 -15.20 13.49 41.53
CA ALA A 57 -16.19 14.33 42.16
C ALA A 57 -17.15 13.44 42.97
N ALA A 58 -17.36 13.88 44.20
CA ALA A 58 -18.05 13.21 45.28
C ALA A 58 -19.41 12.60 44.90
N ALA A 59 -19.71 11.50 45.57
CA ALA A 59 -21.02 10.87 45.63
C ALA A 59 -22.13 11.88 45.98
N ALA A 60 -23.07 12.06 45.05
CA ALA A 60 -24.40 12.56 45.37
C ALA A 60 -25.34 11.36 45.60
N LYS A 61 -26.14 11.48 46.65
CA LYS A 61 -26.95 10.43 47.28
C LYS A 61 -28.06 9.87 46.37
N PRO A 62 -28.50 8.62 46.62
CA PRO A 62 -29.59 7.97 45.88
C PRO A 62 -30.98 8.39 46.41
N ALA A 63 -31.86 8.82 45.51
CA ALA A 63 -33.31 8.60 45.57
C ALA A 63 -33.96 9.22 44.33
N GLU A 64 -34.32 8.40 43.35
CA GLU A 64 -35.65 8.39 42.74
C GLU A 64 -35.74 7.14 41.88
N ALA A 65 -36.68 6.27 42.22
CA ALA A 65 -37.06 5.15 41.37
C ALA A 65 -38.06 5.65 40.33
N PRO A 66 -37.70 5.75 39.04
CA PRO A 66 -38.71 5.80 38.00
C PRO A 66 -39.22 4.37 37.78
N LYS A 67 -40.41 4.11 38.32
CA LYS A 67 -41.53 3.40 37.70
C LYS A 67 -41.18 2.58 36.41
N PRO A 68 -41.38 1.24 36.39
CA PRO A 68 -41.15 0.43 35.19
C PRO A 68 -42.17 0.77 34.10
N ALA A 69 -41.72 1.35 32.98
CA ALA A 69 -42.39 1.26 31.66
C ALA A 69 -41.61 2.00 30.56
N ALA A 70 -40.84 1.26 29.77
CA ALA A 70 -40.75 1.34 28.30
C ALA A 70 -39.55 0.45 27.88
N PRO A 71 -39.69 -0.39 26.85
CA PRO A 71 -38.87 -1.57 26.66
C PRO A 71 -37.40 -1.19 26.49
N LYS A 72 -36.50 -2.15 26.78
CA LYS A 72 -35.18 -2.20 26.14
C LYS A 72 -35.36 -1.69 24.71
N ALA A 73 -34.88 -0.48 24.39
CA ALA A 73 -34.39 -0.27 23.04
C ALA A 73 -33.48 -1.48 22.83
N PRO A 74 -33.75 -2.34 21.83
CA PRO A 74 -32.85 -3.45 21.61
C PRO A 74 -31.47 -2.82 21.61
N ALA A 75 -30.57 -3.34 22.44
CA ALA A 75 -29.17 -3.26 22.08
C ALA A 75 -29.17 -3.92 20.71
N VAL A 76 -29.36 -3.09 19.66
CA VAL A 76 -29.25 -3.53 18.28
C VAL A 76 -27.90 -4.19 18.35
N PRO A 77 -27.81 -5.52 18.14
CA PRO A 77 -26.53 -6.19 18.20
C PRO A 77 -25.61 -5.29 17.40
N VAL A 78 -24.44 -4.99 17.96
CA VAL A 78 -23.41 -4.24 17.26
C VAL A 78 -23.05 -5.12 16.09
N ALA A 79 -23.89 -5.09 15.07
CA ALA A 79 -23.97 -6.15 14.12
C ALA A 79 -22.78 -5.89 13.24
N GLU A 80 -21.92 -6.87 13.13
CA GLU A 80 -20.62 -6.62 12.52
C GLU A 80 -20.80 -6.88 11.03
N GLY A 81 -20.47 -5.90 10.20
CA GLY A 81 -20.45 -6.07 8.77
C GLY A 81 -19.04 -6.28 8.25
N HIS A 82 -18.94 -6.71 7.00
CA HIS A 82 -17.70 -6.97 6.31
C HIS A 82 -17.55 -5.96 5.18
N LEU A 83 -16.42 -5.25 5.17
CA LEU A 83 -16.06 -4.33 4.09
C LEU A 83 -15.07 -5.01 3.14
N ASN A 84 -15.40 -5.02 1.85
CA ASN A 84 -14.45 -5.30 0.78
C ASN A 84 -14.03 -3.98 0.15
N LEU A 85 -12.81 -3.57 0.43
CA LEU A 85 -12.22 -2.33 0.00
C LEU A 85 -11.28 -2.66 -1.15
N ARG A 86 -11.73 -2.38 -2.37
CA ARG A 86 -10.98 -2.65 -3.59
C ARG A 86 -10.60 -1.32 -4.22
N ALA A 87 -9.32 -1.14 -4.49
CA ALA A 87 -8.87 -0.03 -5.30
C ALA A 87 -8.25 -0.54 -6.59
N SER A 88 -8.30 0.26 -7.66
CA SER A 88 -7.68 -0.09 -8.95
C SER A 88 -6.16 -0.23 -8.85
N ASP A 89 -5.53 0.46 -7.91
CA ASP A 89 -4.10 0.37 -7.61
C ASP A 89 -3.84 0.22 -6.09
N THR A 90 -2.57 0.16 -5.70
CA THR A 90 -2.19 0.14 -4.28
C THR A 90 -2.59 1.46 -3.64
N ALA A 91 -3.41 1.41 -2.60
CA ALA A 91 -3.88 2.59 -1.87
C ALA A 91 -3.93 2.31 -0.36
N ASP A 92 -3.58 3.29 0.46
CA ASP A 92 -3.80 3.20 1.89
C ASP A 92 -5.28 3.46 2.22
N VAL A 93 -5.92 2.52 2.89
CA VAL A 93 -7.33 2.61 3.23
C VAL A 93 -7.50 3.06 4.67
N PHE A 94 -8.33 4.08 4.85
CA PHE A 94 -8.69 4.65 6.14
C PHE A 94 -10.19 4.47 6.36
N VAL A 95 -10.57 3.92 7.51
CA VAL A 95 -11.97 3.79 7.95
C VAL A 95 -12.15 4.59 9.23
N ASP A 96 -13.09 5.53 9.24
CA ASP A 96 -13.34 6.50 10.31
C ASP A 96 -12.10 7.31 10.73
N GLY A 97 -11.20 7.54 9.78
CA GLY A 97 -9.93 8.23 10.00
C GLY A 97 -8.82 7.35 10.58
N ARG A 98 -9.05 6.05 10.76
CA ARG A 98 -8.02 5.08 11.16
C ARG A 98 -7.52 4.33 9.94
N LYS A 99 -6.21 4.28 9.74
CA LYS A 99 -5.60 3.45 8.70
C LYS A 99 -5.83 1.98 9.05
N VAL A 100 -6.54 1.27 8.19
CA VAL A 100 -6.88 -0.15 8.41
C VAL A 100 -5.95 -1.09 7.64
N GLY A 101 -5.32 -0.60 6.56
CA GLY A 101 -4.37 -1.36 5.76
C GLY A 101 -4.17 -0.74 4.38
N ALA A 102 -3.55 -1.51 3.48
CA ALA A 102 -3.46 -1.19 2.06
C ALA A 102 -4.49 -2.00 1.25
N SER A 103 -5.10 -1.42 0.23
CA SER A 103 -5.98 -2.12 -0.70
C SER A 103 -5.19 -3.14 -1.54
N PRO A 104 -5.79 -4.30 -1.88
CA PRO A 104 -7.16 -4.73 -1.58
C PRO A 104 -7.32 -5.31 -0.16
N ILE A 105 -8.38 -4.91 0.55
CA ILE A 105 -8.73 -5.48 1.86
C ILE A 105 -10.08 -6.18 1.73
N ALA A 106 -10.09 -7.50 1.87
CA ALA A 106 -11.32 -8.29 1.85
C ALA A 106 -11.78 -8.63 3.28
N GLY A 107 -13.08 -8.57 3.52
CA GLY A 107 -13.69 -9.00 4.79
C GLY A 107 -13.27 -8.18 6.00
N PHE A 108 -12.99 -6.88 5.83
CA PHE A 108 -12.63 -6.03 6.96
C PHE A 108 -13.82 -5.87 7.91
N LYS A 109 -13.67 -6.36 9.13
CA LYS A 109 -14.77 -6.42 10.11
C LYS A 109 -14.98 -5.04 10.74
N VAL A 110 -16.15 -4.45 10.51
CA VAL A 110 -16.55 -3.14 11.06
C VAL A 110 -17.92 -3.24 11.71
N LYS A 111 -18.23 -2.25 12.54
CA LYS A 111 -19.57 -2.10 13.11
C LYS A 111 -20.59 -1.86 11.99
N ALA A 112 -21.83 -2.30 12.14
CA ALA A 112 -22.90 -1.90 11.25
C ALA A 112 -23.28 -0.45 11.56
N GLY A 113 -23.43 0.34 10.51
CA GLY A 113 -23.70 1.76 10.58
C GLY A 113 -22.90 2.55 9.55
N LYS A 114 -22.79 3.86 9.81
CA LYS A 114 -22.17 4.81 8.90
C LYS A 114 -20.67 4.86 9.17
N HIS A 115 -19.89 4.52 8.15
CA HIS A 115 -18.43 4.51 8.18
C HIS A 115 -17.87 5.48 7.16
N ARG A 116 -16.83 6.22 7.54
CA ARG A 116 -16.12 7.14 6.63
C ARG A 116 -14.89 6.46 6.06
N VAL A 117 -14.98 6.00 4.83
CA VAL A 117 -13.90 5.34 4.11
C VAL A 117 -13.14 6.36 3.27
N ARG A 118 -11.82 6.38 3.33
CA ARG A 118 -10.95 7.18 2.47
C ARG A 118 -9.87 6.28 1.88
N PHE A 119 -9.64 6.43 0.59
CA PHE A 119 -8.60 5.73 -0.14
C PHE A 119 -7.50 6.73 -0.49
N ASP A 120 -6.27 6.44 -0.09
CA ASP A 120 -5.08 7.22 -0.45
C ASP A 120 -4.27 6.46 -1.47
N CYS A 121 -4.47 6.81 -2.74
CA CYS A 121 -3.83 6.13 -3.85
C CYS A 121 -2.34 6.46 -3.91
N PHE A 122 -1.50 5.45 -4.09
CA PHE A 122 -0.09 5.68 -4.35
C PHE A 122 0.12 6.12 -5.81
N ASP A 123 0.84 7.21 -6.00
CA ASP A 123 1.29 7.68 -7.30
C ASP A 123 2.53 6.90 -7.78
N SER A 124 2.92 7.06 -9.05
CA SER A 124 4.17 6.49 -9.59
C SER A 124 5.42 6.99 -8.84
N ALA A 125 5.34 8.15 -8.18
CA ALA A 125 6.38 8.66 -7.29
C ALA A 125 6.42 7.96 -5.90
N GLY A 126 5.45 7.09 -5.59
CA GLY A 126 5.30 6.47 -4.27
C GLY A 126 4.66 7.38 -3.23
N GLU A 127 4.08 8.51 -3.64
CA GLU A 127 3.35 9.42 -2.76
C GLU A 127 1.87 9.02 -2.65
N ALA A 128 1.37 8.95 -1.42
CA ALA A 128 -0.03 8.68 -1.13
C ALA A 128 -0.88 9.95 -1.35
N LYS A 129 -1.70 9.95 -2.40
CA LYS A 129 -2.64 11.03 -2.72
C LYS A 129 -3.97 10.82 -1.99
N PRO A 130 -4.38 11.75 -1.11
CA PRO A 130 -5.63 11.63 -0.38
C PRO A 130 -6.84 11.71 -1.29
N GLY A 131 -7.61 10.62 -1.33
CA GLY A 131 -8.90 10.56 -2.00
C GLY A 131 -10.04 11.18 -1.19
N PRO A 132 -11.23 11.29 -1.79
CA PRO A 132 -12.42 11.78 -1.12
C PRO A 132 -12.86 10.80 -0.02
N VAL A 133 -13.41 11.35 1.05
CA VAL A 133 -14.03 10.55 2.12
C VAL A 133 -15.40 10.10 1.63
N GLN A 134 -15.54 8.80 1.39
CA GLN A 134 -16.80 8.14 1.09
C GLN A 134 -17.51 7.77 2.39
N THR A 135 -18.78 8.16 2.52
CA THR A 135 -19.63 7.67 3.61
C THR A 135 -20.32 6.40 3.14
N VAL A 136 -19.97 5.28 3.74
CA VAL A 136 -20.49 3.96 3.42
C VAL A 136 -21.35 3.50 4.59
N GLU A 137 -22.55 2.99 4.30
CA GLU A 137 -23.42 2.44 5.33
C GLU A 137 -23.34 0.91 5.27
N VAL A 138 -23.04 0.31 6.43
CA VAL A 138 -22.78 -1.11 6.57
C VAL A 138 -23.93 -1.74 7.31
N GLU A 139 -24.58 -2.71 6.68
CA GLU A 139 -25.66 -3.45 7.32
C GLU A 139 -25.12 -4.55 8.24
N ALA A 140 -25.96 -4.93 9.21
CA ALA A 140 -25.74 -6.04 10.12
C ALA A 140 -25.42 -7.34 9.37
N ASP A 141 -24.24 -7.94 9.60
CA ASP A 141 -23.79 -9.16 8.93
C ASP A 141 -23.73 -9.03 7.38
N GLY A 142 -23.81 -7.79 6.89
CA GLY A 142 -23.77 -7.46 5.47
C GLY A 142 -22.35 -7.43 4.94
N ASN A 143 -22.21 -7.69 3.64
CA ASN A 143 -20.95 -7.58 2.93
C ASN A 143 -21.04 -6.41 1.94
N VAL A 144 -20.34 -5.32 2.25
CA VAL A 144 -20.35 -4.11 1.42
C VAL A 144 -19.07 -4.06 0.61
N ASP A 145 -19.22 -4.02 -0.72
CA ASP A 145 -18.11 -3.83 -1.64
C ASP A 145 -17.99 -2.36 -2.03
N VAL A 146 -16.81 -1.79 -1.82
CA VAL A 146 -16.50 -0.39 -2.09
C VAL A 146 -15.33 -0.36 -3.08
N PRO A 147 -15.63 -0.34 -4.40
CA PRO A 147 -14.63 -0.15 -5.42
C PRO A 147 -14.25 1.34 -5.49
N TYR A 148 -12.95 1.62 -5.52
CA TYR A 148 -12.42 2.97 -5.71
C TYR A 148 -11.41 2.99 -6.86
N ASP A 149 -11.66 3.82 -7.86
CA ASP A 149 -10.71 4.01 -8.95
C ASP A 149 -9.70 5.09 -8.60
N CYS A 150 -8.43 4.70 -8.56
CA CYS A 150 -7.35 5.63 -8.27
C CYS A 150 -7.10 6.53 -9.48
N PRO A 151 -7.20 7.86 -9.36
CA PRO A 151 -6.95 8.75 -10.48
C PRO A 151 -5.46 8.67 -10.85
N VAL A 152 -5.17 8.10 -12.02
CA VAL A 152 -3.84 8.09 -12.59
C VAL A 152 -3.50 9.54 -12.93
N ALA A 153 -2.42 10.07 -12.36
CA ALA A 153 -1.90 11.36 -12.82
C ALA A 153 -1.35 11.15 -14.23
N GLU A 154 -2.10 11.62 -15.22
CA GLU A 154 -1.74 11.64 -16.63
C GLU A 154 -0.59 12.62 -16.92
#